data_AF-A0A9P4NH15-F1
#
_entry.id   AF-A0A9P4NH15-F1
#
_cell.length_a   1.000
_cell.length_b   1.000
_cell.length_c   1.000
_cell.angle_alpha   90.00
_cell.angle_beta   90.00
_cell.angle_gamma   90.00
#
_symmetry.space_group_name_H-M   'P 1'
#
loop_
_entity.id
_entity.type
_entity.pdbx_description
1 polymer ?
#
loop_
_entity_poly.entity_id
_entity_poly.type
_entity_poly.pdbx_seq_one_letter_code
_entity_poly.pdbx_strand_id
1 'polypeptide(L)'
;MSDTERGDSRHIKSGILNLFSGPGTFSAPSLSESPIIDLLNEANKTKRDQLVEKWRDHKLQELNFVGVVAALLTGCLTSTGSWPNILAGDDRQPWQIRTCWYVGIIFGLASILSAAGQTIRLHRISAHQEAPTRLRLLLKGKARRTNGYIIPSRFRMYIWQLPVVFLTCAVVCMIVGIWVLVWTATIERGSFVWKANSKSAVVFTIFATLVSVVFVMGQRALHMPIHEMEDVDE
;
A
#
# COMPACT_ATOMS: atom_id res chain seq x y z
N MET A 1 -22.61 5.56 28.34
CA MET A 1 -22.28 4.76 27.14
C MET A 1 -21.50 5.63 26.15
N SER A 2 -20.33 6.17 26.55
CA SER A 2 -19.69 7.26 25.79
C SER A 2 -18.16 7.42 25.89
N ASP A 3 -17.46 6.70 26.78
CA ASP A 3 -16.00 6.90 26.92
C ASP A 3 -15.16 5.73 26.39
N THR A 4 -15.67 4.49 26.43
CA THR A 4 -14.93 3.30 25.96
C THR A 4 -14.81 3.25 24.43
N GLU A 5 -15.86 3.61 23.67
CA GLU A 5 -15.80 3.66 22.20
C GLU A 5 -14.86 4.75 21.66
N ARG A 6 -14.66 5.82 22.45
CA ARG A 6 -13.81 6.95 22.05
C ARG A 6 -12.33 6.66 22.18
N GLY A 7 -11.95 5.72 23.05
CA GLY A 7 -10.59 5.20 23.18
C GLY A 7 -10.24 4.28 22.02
N ASP A 8 -11.12 3.33 21.70
CA ASP A 8 -10.87 2.32 20.68
C ASP A 8 -10.74 2.92 19.27
N SER A 9 -11.58 3.92 18.94
CA SER A 9 -11.46 4.66 17.68
C SER A 9 -10.13 5.40 17.53
N ARG A 10 -9.52 5.89 18.62
CA ARG A 10 -8.19 6.55 18.57
C ARG A 10 -7.07 5.55 18.39
N HIS A 11 -7.15 4.38 19.02
CA HIS A 11 -6.16 3.31 18.84
C HIS A 11 -6.22 2.71 17.43
N ILE A 12 -7.42 2.52 16.87
CA ILE A 12 -7.60 2.06 15.50
C ILE A 12 -7.09 3.11 14.50
N LYS A 13 -7.43 4.39 14.68
CA LYS A 13 -6.91 5.47 13.84
C LYS A 13 -5.39 5.60 13.94
N SER A 14 -4.82 5.50 15.14
CA SER A 14 -3.37 5.50 15.34
C SER A 14 -2.71 4.25 14.76
N GLY A 15 -3.33 3.09 14.84
CA GLY A 15 -2.84 1.83 14.29
C GLY A 15 -2.83 1.85 12.76
N ILE A 16 -3.91 2.33 12.13
CA ILE A 16 -3.99 2.54 10.68
C ILE A 16 -2.98 3.61 10.25
N LEU A 17 -2.91 4.73 10.97
CA LEU A 17 -1.94 5.79 10.65
C LEU A 17 -0.49 5.31 10.83
N ASN A 18 -0.20 4.47 11.83
CA ASN A 18 1.12 3.86 12.02
C ASN A 18 1.39 2.69 11.07
N LEU A 19 0.36 2.01 10.53
CA LEU A 19 0.52 1.01 9.47
C LEU A 19 0.92 1.67 8.15
N PHE A 20 0.36 2.85 7.87
CA PHE A 20 0.62 3.63 6.64
C PHE A 20 1.74 4.67 6.77
N SER A 21 2.08 5.11 7.99
CA SER A 21 3.07 6.18 8.26
C SER A 21 4.16 5.77 9.24
N GLY A 22 4.08 4.56 9.81
CA GLY A 22 5.08 4.03 10.72
C GLY A 22 6.28 3.44 9.99
N PRO A 23 7.38 3.16 10.73
CA PRO A 23 8.72 3.03 10.17
C PRO A 23 8.99 1.70 9.47
N GLY A 24 7.99 0.89 9.10
CA GLY A 24 8.30 -0.53 8.85
C GLY A 24 7.41 -1.38 7.96
N THR A 25 6.34 -0.91 7.29
CA THR A 25 5.51 -1.89 6.56
C THR A 25 5.03 -1.56 5.14
N PHE A 26 4.78 -0.32 4.72
CA PHE A 26 4.29 -0.12 3.33
C PHE A 26 4.76 1.14 2.60
N SER A 27 5.43 2.05 3.29
CA SER A 27 6.15 3.18 2.71
C SER A 27 6.87 3.83 3.88
N ALA A 28 8.12 3.44 4.12
CA ALA A 28 8.95 4.24 4.99
C ALA A 28 9.24 5.53 4.21
N PRO A 29 8.75 6.70 4.66
CA PRO A 29 8.98 7.95 3.97
C PRO A 29 10.49 8.17 3.82
N SER A 30 11.29 7.75 4.81
CA SER A 30 12.75 7.83 4.82
C SER A 30 13.42 7.17 3.60
N LEU A 31 13.08 5.92 3.25
CA LEU A 31 13.77 5.19 2.18
C LEU A 31 13.47 5.79 0.78
N SER A 32 12.25 6.30 0.59
CA SER A 32 11.87 7.01 -0.64
C SER A 32 12.38 8.46 -0.69
N GLU A 33 12.62 9.06 0.48
CA GLU A 33 13.06 10.45 0.63
C GLU A 33 14.57 10.60 0.41
N SER A 34 15.39 9.67 0.92
CA SER A 34 16.86 9.70 0.78
C SER A 34 17.34 9.93 -0.66
N PRO A 35 16.95 9.11 -1.66
CA PRO A 35 17.40 9.33 -3.05
C PRO A 35 16.90 10.65 -3.63
N ILE A 36 15.74 11.15 -3.18
CA ILE A 36 15.18 12.44 -3.61
C ILE A 36 15.95 13.61 -2.99
N ILE A 37 16.42 13.46 -1.75
CA ILE A 37 17.28 14.45 -1.09
C ILE A 37 18.66 14.49 -1.78
N ASP A 38 19.22 13.33 -2.10
CA ASP A 38 20.52 13.22 -2.78
C ASP A 38 20.46 13.83 -4.19
N LEU A 39 19.43 13.50 -4.99
CA LEU A 39 19.26 14.10 -6.32
C LEU A 39 18.98 15.60 -6.27
N LEU A 40 18.39 16.14 -5.20
CA LEU A 40 18.12 17.57 -5.08
C LEU A 40 19.36 18.37 -4.65
N ASN A 41 20.23 17.78 -3.84
CA ASN A 41 21.40 18.44 -3.25
C ASN A 41 22.73 18.14 -3.96
N GLU A 42 22.77 17.23 -4.92
CA GLU A 42 23.96 16.95 -5.74
C GLU A 42 24.49 18.23 -6.43
N ALA A 43 25.78 18.52 -6.23
CA ALA A 43 26.42 19.76 -6.66
C ALA A 43 26.71 19.75 -8.17
N ASN A 44 27.06 18.59 -8.72
CA ASN A 44 27.40 18.45 -10.13
C ASN A 44 26.11 18.36 -11.00
N LYS A 45 25.93 19.32 -11.91
CA LYS A 45 24.75 19.39 -12.79
C LYS A 45 24.56 18.10 -13.61
N THR A 46 25.63 17.54 -14.18
CA THR A 46 25.54 16.37 -15.06
C THR A 46 25.15 15.11 -14.28
N LYS A 47 25.80 14.88 -13.14
CA LYS A 47 25.50 13.74 -12.25
C LYS A 47 24.08 13.85 -11.69
N ARG A 48 23.66 15.05 -11.32
CA ARG A 48 22.30 15.32 -10.87
C ARG A 48 21.25 15.01 -11.93
N ASP A 49 21.49 15.39 -13.19
CA ASP A 49 20.55 15.14 -14.29
C ASP A 49 20.43 13.62 -14.55
N GLN A 50 21.53 12.88 -14.46
CA GLN A 50 21.54 11.41 -14.53
C GLN A 50 20.75 10.76 -13.38
N LEU A 51 20.90 11.26 -12.13
CA LEU A 51 20.13 10.75 -10.98
C LEU A 51 18.63 10.98 -11.15
N VAL A 52 18.24 12.13 -11.69
CA VAL A 52 16.83 12.46 -11.98
C VAL A 52 16.25 11.53 -13.04
N GLU A 53 17.02 11.23 -14.09
CA GLU A 53 16.64 10.28 -15.14
C GLU A 53 16.49 8.86 -14.58
N LYS A 54 17.46 8.40 -13.80
CA LYS A 54 17.40 7.08 -13.14
C LYS A 54 16.20 6.96 -12.21
N TRP A 55 15.92 8.00 -11.41
CA TRP A 55 14.74 8.04 -10.54
C TRP A 55 13.44 7.97 -11.33
N ARG A 56 13.34 8.72 -12.44
CA ARG A 56 12.17 8.72 -13.33
C ARG A 56 11.90 7.31 -13.85
N ASP A 57 12.92 6.65 -14.36
CA ASP A 57 12.78 5.34 -15.00
C ASP A 57 12.37 4.27 -13.98
N HIS A 58 12.99 4.28 -12.80
CA HIS A 58 12.60 3.40 -11.69
C HIS A 58 11.16 3.64 -11.26
N LYS A 59 10.74 4.91 -11.11
CA LYS A 59 9.35 5.22 -10.73
C LYS A 59 8.34 4.84 -11.80
N LEU A 60 8.69 4.98 -13.08
CA LEU A 60 7.81 4.57 -14.18
C LEU A 60 7.62 3.05 -14.21
N GLN A 61 8.69 2.28 -13.97
CA GLN A 61 8.63 0.83 -13.83
C GLN A 61 7.77 0.41 -12.63
N GLU A 62 7.96 1.05 -11.47
CA GLU A 62 7.15 0.83 -10.27
C GLU A 62 5.67 1.08 -10.54
N LEU A 63 5.31 2.22 -11.15
CA LEU A 63 3.93 2.58 -11.46
C LEU A 63 3.26 1.61 -12.44
N ASN A 64 4.00 1.15 -13.46
CA ASN A 64 3.50 0.14 -14.40
C ASN A 64 3.22 -1.19 -13.67
N PHE A 65 4.18 -1.67 -12.88
CA PHE A 65 4.02 -2.87 -12.08
C PHE A 65 2.80 -2.78 -11.14
N VAL A 66 2.67 -1.68 -10.40
CA VAL A 66 1.53 -1.43 -9.49
C VAL A 66 0.21 -1.42 -10.26
N GLY A 67 0.16 -0.80 -11.46
CA GLY A 67 -1.03 -0.80 -12.31
C GLY A 67 -1.49 -2.21 -12.70
N VAL A 68 -0.56 -3.08 -13.09
CA VAL A 68 -0.86 -4.48 -13.44
C VAL A 68 -1.35 -5.26 -12.22
N VAL A 69 -0.65 -5.16 -11.08
CA VAL A 69 -1.05 -5.84 -9.84
C VAL A 69 -2.41 -5.38 -9.36
N ALA A 70 -2.71 -4.08 -9.43
CA ALA A 70 -4.00 -3.53 -9.04
C ALA A 70 -5.14 -4.03 -9.95
N ALA A 71 -4.92 -4.17 -11.26
CA ALA A 71 -5.90 -4.75 -12.17
C ALA A 71 -6.21 -6.22 -11.86
N LEU A 72 -5.17 -7.03 -11.63
CA LEU A 72 -5.32 -8.43 -11.25
C LEU A 72 -6.06 -8.58 -9.91
N LEU A 73 -5.70 -7.78 -8.91
CA LEU A 73 -6.34 -7.79 -7.61
C LEU A 73 -7.82 -7.38 -7.68
N THR A 74 -8.14 -6.34 -8.46
CA THR A 74 -9.52 -5.87 -8.66
C THR A 74 -10.36 -6.94 -9.36
N GLY A 75 -9.80 -7.64 -10.33
CA GLY A 75 -10.44 -8.78 -10.98
C GLY A 75 -10.69 -9.93 -10.01
N CYS A 76 -9.72 -10.26 -9.17
CA CYS A 76 -9.86 -11.27 -8.12
C CYS A 76 -10.97 -10.89 -7.12
N LEU A 77 -10.96 -9.66 -6.61
CA LEU A 77 -12.00 -9.12 -5.71
C LEU A 77 -13.41 -9.24 -6.30
N THR A 78 -13.55 -8.90 -7.59
CA THR A 78 -14.83 -8.99 -8.30
C THR A 78 -15.31 -10.44 -8.42
N SER A 79 -14.39 -11.37 -8.72
CA SER A 79 -14.70 -12.80 -8.80
C SER A 79 -15.04 -13.40 -7.43
N THR A 80 -14.32 -13.03 -6.37
CA THR A 80 -14.60 -13.54 -5.02
C THR A 80 -15.96 -13.05 -4.52
N GLY A 81 -16.35 -11.82 -4.87
CA GLY A 81 -17.68 -11.29 -4.55
C GLY A 81 -18.85 -12.04 -5.22
N SER A 82 -18.60 -12.75 -6.32
CA SER A 82 -19.63 -13.52 -7.04
C SER A 82 -19.70 -14.99 -6.65
N TRP A 83 -18.86 -15.46 -5.72
CA TRP A 83 -18.86 -16.86 -5.31
C TRP A 83 -20.18 -17.27 -4.65
N PRO A 84 -20.66 -18.51 -4.93
CA PRO A 84 -21.87 -19.03 -4.30
C PRO A 84 -21.70 -19.06 -2.79
N ASN A 85 -22.76 -18.65 -2.10
CA ASN A 85 -22.78 -18.52 -0.66
C ASN A 85 -22.43 -19.85 0.02
N ILE A 86 -21.38 -19.86 0.84
CA ILE A 86 -21.08 -20.95 1.80
C ILE A 86 -22.16 -21.06 2.90
N LEU A 87 -23.06 -20.09 2.94
CA LEU A 87 -24.28 -20.05 3.75
C LEU A 87 -25.36 -20.87 3.04
N ALA A 88 -25.71 -22.05 3.58
CA ALA A 88 -26.87 -22.79 3.08
C ALA A 88 -28.12 -22.17 3.69
N GLY A 89 -28.78 -21.33 2.90
CA GLY A 89 -30.02 -20.65 3.20
C GLY A 89 -30.27 -19.62 2.10
N ASP A 90 -31.53 -19.33 1.80
CA ASP A 90 -31.96 -18.29 0.86
C ASP A 90 -31.56 -16.86 1.29
N ASP A 91 -30.82 -16.76 2.40
CA ASP A 91 -30.32 -15.52 2.97
C ASP A 91 -29.09 -15.02 2.20
N ARG A 92 -29.33 -13.89 1.53
CA ARG A 92 -28.35 -13.06 0.84
C ARG A 92 -27.17 -12.76 1.79
N GLN A 93 -25.93 -12.85 1.29
CA GLN A 93 -24.72 -12.48 2.05
C GLN A 93 -24.94 -11.23 2.93
N PRO A 94 -24.43 -11.24 4.18
CA PRO A 94 -24.43 -10.07 5.04
C PRO A 94 -23.95 -8.82 4.29
N TRP A 95 -24.69 -7.72 4.41
CA TRP A 95 -24.44 -6.49 3.66
C TRP A 95 -23.02 -5.95 3.90
N GLN A 96 -22.46 -6.18 5.09
CA GLN A 96 -21.12 -5.79 5.51
C GLN A 96 -20.04 -6.41 4.61
N ILE A 97 -20.20 -7.70 4.28
CA ILE A 97 -19.23 -8.43 3.44
C ILE A 97 -19.29 -7.88 2.01
N ARG A 98 -20.49 -7.65 1.48
CA ARG A 98 -20.70 -7.03 0.17
C ARG A 98 -20.08 -5.64 0.08
N THR A 99 -20.32 -4.80 1.09
CA THR A 99 -19.73 -3.46 1.15
C THR A 99 -18.20 -3.53 1.20
N CYS A 100 -17.61 -4.49 1.92
CA CYS A 100 -16.17 -4.67 1.97
C CYS A 100 -15.57 -4.99 0.58
N TRP A 101 -16.23 -5.85 -0.21
CA TRP A 101 -15.82 -6.13 -1.59
C TRP A 101 -15.90 -4.90 -2.49
N TYR A 102 -17.01 -4.15 -2.44
CA TYR A 102 -17.18 -2.94 -3.24
C TYR A 102 -16.16 -1.85 -2.89
N VAL A 103 -15.88 -1.65 -1.60
CA VAL A 103 -14.85 -0.69 -1.16
C VAL A 103 -13.46 -1.12 -1.63
N GLY A 104 -13.14 -2.43 -1.57
CA GLY A 104 -11.89 -2.97 -2.11
C GLY A 104 -11.74 -2.72 -3.62
N ILE A 105 -12.82 -2.92 -4.40
CA ILE A 105 -12.85 -2.64 -5.84
C ILE A 105 -12.63 -1.14 -6.11
N ILE A 106 -13.27 -0.26 -5.36
CA ILE A 106 -13.08 1.20 -5.51
C ILE A 106 -11.62 1.58 -5.26
N PHE A 107 -10.99 1.04 -4.21
CA PHE A 107 -9.57 1.28 -3.96
C PHE A 107 -8.66 0.71 -5.05
N GLY A 108 -8.95 -0.48 -5.57
CA GLY A 108 -8.24 -1.08 -6.69
C GLY A 108 -8.31 -0.23 -7.96
N LEU A 109 -9.51 0.23 -8.34
CA LEU A 109 -9.72 1.14 -9.47
C LEU A 109 -9.04 2.49 -9.28
N ALA A 110 -9.10 3.05 -8.06
CA ALA A 110 -8.41 4.29 -7.72
C ALA A 110 -6.88 4.15 -7.83
N SER A 111 -6.32 3.00 -7.45
CA SER A 111 -4.90 2.67 -7.64
C SER A 111 -4.53 2.64 -9.11
N ILE A 112 -5.29 1.91 -9.94
CA ILE A 112 -5.06 1.80 -11.40
C ILE A 112 -5.09 3.20 -12.04
N LEU A 113 -6.13 3.99 -11.76
CA LEU A 113 -6.29 5.33 -12.32
C LEU A 113 -5.16 6.27 -11.88
N SER A 114 -4.75 6.18 -10.61
CA SER A 114 -3.66 6.98 -10.07
C SER A 114 -2.32 6.59 -10.71
N ALA A 115 -2.04 5.30 -10.86
CA ALA A 115 -0.84 4.80 -11.54
C ALA A 115 -0.79 5.26 -13.00
N ALA A 116 -1.88 5.04 -13.76
CA ALA A 116 -1.97 5.46 -15.15
C ALA A 116 -1.82 6.99 -15.31
N GLY A 117 -2.50 7.77 -14.47
CA GLY A 117 -2.42 9.23 -14.50
C GLY A 117 -1.01 9.75 -14.19
N GLN A 118 -0.30 9.12 -13.26
CA GLN A 118 1.09 9.46 -12.93
C GLN A 118 2.04 9.09 -14.07
N THR A 119 1.90 7.89 -14.65
CA THR A 119 2.70 7.42 -15.79
C THR A 119 2.55 8.33 -17.01
N ILE A 120 1.32 8.70 -17.39
CA ILE A 120 1.07 9.61 -18.51
C ILE A 120 1.71 10.98 -18.27
N ARG A 121 1.56 11.53 -17.06
CA ARG A 121 2.17 12.82 -16.70
C ARG A 121 3.68 12.75 -16.79
N LEU A 122 4.28 11.67 -16.29
CA LEU A 122 5.73 11.48 -16.28
C LEU A 122 6.28 11.32 -17.70
N HIS A 123 5.62 10.55 -18.57
CA HIS A 123 5.96 10.45 -19.99
C HIS A 123 5.88 11.82 -20.69
N ARG A 124 4.81 12.57 -20.46
CA ARG A 124 4.64 13.91 -21.07
C ARG A 124 5.72 14.89 -20.63
N ILE A 125 6.16 14.82 -19.37
CA ILE A 125 7.29 15.62 -18.88
C ILE A 125 8.60 15.17 -19.51
N SER A 126 8.79 13.87 -19.69
CA SER A 126 10.00 13.29 -20.29
C SER A 126 10.19 13.66 -21.76
N ALA A 127 9.12 14.02 -22.48
CA ALA A 127 9.20 14.43 -23.88
C ALA A 127 9.79 15.85 -24.08
N HIS A 128 10.08 16.60 -23.01
CA HIS A 128 10.62 17.95 -23.11
C HIS A 128 12.17 17.96 -23.07
N GLN A 129 12.81 18.83 -23.84
CA GLN A 129 14.27 19.01 -23.85
C GLN A 129 14.85 19.38 -22.47
N GLU A 130 14.05 20.01 -21.60
CA GLU A 130 14.39 20.31 -20.20
C GLU A 130 13.69 19.39 -19.19
N ALA A 131 13.40 18.14 -19.57
CA ALA A 131 12.80 17.13 -18.70
C ALA A 131 13.39 17.07 -17.28
N PRO A 132 14.73 17.00 -17.08
CA PRO A 132 15.29 16.88 -15.74
C PRO A 132 15.07 18.15 -14.90
N THR A 133 15.07 19.34 -15.51
CA THR A 133 14.83 20.61 -14.80
C THR A 133 13.38 20.72 -14.33
N ARG A 134 12.43 20.37 -15.20
CA ARG A 134 11.00 20.38 -14.86
C ARG A 134 10.66 19.32 -13.81
N LEU A 135 11.26 18.14 -13.90
CA LEU A 135 11.04 17.08 -12.91
C LEU A 135 11.57 17.49 -11.53
N ARG A 136 12.73 18.17 -11.48
CA ARG A 136 13.25 18.77 -10.24
C ARG A 136 12.30 19.81 -9.67
N LEU A 137 11.69 20.67 -10.47
CA LEU A 137 10.71 21.65 -9.98
C LEU A 137 9.46 20.96 -9.38
N LEU A 138 9.04 19.83 -9.94
CA LEU A 138 7.94 19.03 -9.40
C LEU A 138 8.30 18.38 -8.06
N LEU A 139 9.53 17.86 -7.93
CA LEU A 139 10.05 17.22 -6.72
C LEU A 139 10.39 18.22 -5.61
N LYS A 140 10.96 19.38 -5.97
CA LYS A 140 11.38 20.45 -5.04
C LYS A 140 10.19 21.04 -4.27
N GLY A 141 9.05 21.25 -4.93
CA GLY A 141 7.90 21.93 -4.33
C GLY A 141 8.25 23.33 -3.78
N LYS A 142 7.42 23.88 -2.89
CA LYS A 142 7.79 25.06 -2.07
C LYS A 142 8.82 24.62 -1.02
N ALA A 143 10.03 24.28 -1.46
CA ALA A 143 11.10 23.81 -0.59
C ALA A 143 11.41 24.88 0.45
N ARG A 144 11.30 24.53 1.73
CA ARG A 144 11.82 25.34 2.82
C ARG A 144 13.31 25.06 2.90
N ARG A 145 14.14 26.09 2.66
CA ARG A 145 15.59 25.97 2.79
C ARG A 145 15.90 26.00 4.29
N THR A 146 16.27 24.86 4.85
CA THR A 146 16.74 24.77 6.24
C THR A 146 18.21 24.41 6.17
N ASN A 147 19.06 25.26 6.76
CA ASN A 147 20.50 25.00 6.88
C ASN A 147 21.26 24.75 5.54
N GLY A 148 20.79 25.33 4.43
CA GLY A 148 21.41 25.18 3.10
C GLY A 148 20.87 24.02 2.24
N TYR A 149 20.21 23.03 2.85
CA TYR A 149 19.67 21.85 2.17
C TYR A 149 18.25 22.08 1.63
N ILE A 150 17.97 21.53 0.45
CA ILE A 150 16.64 21.53 -0.16
C ILE A 150 15.88 20.33 0.39
N ILE A 151 14.90 20.59 1.27
CA ILE A 151 14.02 19.54 1.81
C ILE A 151 12.79 19.42 0.89
N PRO A 152 12.51 18.23 0.34
CA PRO A 152 11.36 18.01 -0.51
C PRO A 152 10.05 18.00 0.32
N SER A 153 8.94 18.42 -0.29
CA SER A 153 7.65 18.53 0.40
C SER A 153 7.03 17.14 0.63
N ARG A 154 6.82 16.78 1.90
CA ARG A 154 6.20 15.50 2.33
C ARG A 154 4.89 15.19 1.60
N PHE A 155 4.01 16.19 1.45
CA PHE A 155 2.73 16.02 0.76
C PHE A 155 2.88 15.58 -0.70
N ARG A 156 3.91 16.07 -1.41
CA ARG A 156 4.15 15.68 -2.81
C ARG A 156 4.68 14.26 -2.92
N MET A 157 5.46 13.80 -1.96
CA MET A 157 5.92 12.40 -1.90
C MET A 157 4.75 11.47 -1.68
N TYR A 158 3.83 11.83 -0.78
CA TYR A 158 2.59 11.07 -0.57
C TYR A 158 1.79 10.91 -1.86
N ILE A 159 1.73 11.95 -2.72
CA ILE A 159 1.05 11.85 -4.01
C ILE A 159 1.69 10.79 -4.91
N TRP A 160 3.03 10.72 -4.96
CA TRP A 160 3.73 9.70 -5.77
C TRP A 160 3.57 8.28 -5.22
N GLN A 161 3.32 8.13 -3.92
CA GLN A 161 3.06 6.83 -3.29
C GLN A 161 1.58 6.43 -3.28
N LEU A 162 0.69 7.35 -3.66
CA LEU A 162 -0.76 7.19 -3.60
C LEU A 162 -1.30 5.94 -4.33
N PRO A 163 -0.78 5.53 -5.51
CA PRO A 163 -1.21 4.29 -6.16
C PRO A 163 -0.92 3.05 -5.29
N VAL A 164 0.25 3.01 -4.66
CA VAL A 164 0.65 1.91 -3.76
C VAL A 164 -0.21 1.89 -2.51
N VAL A 165 -0.49 3.05 -1.91
CA VAL A 165 -1.35 3.15 -0.71
C VAL A 165 -2.75 2.63 -1.01
N PHE A 166 -3.36 3.03 -2.13
CA PHE A 166 -4.67 2.51 -2.53
C PHE A 166 -4.65 1.01 -2.80
N LEU A 167 -3.59 0.50 -3.41
CA LEU A 167 -3.42 -0.94 -3.60
C LEU A 167 -3.36 -1.69 -2.25
N THR A 168 -2.57 -1.20 -1.31
CA THR A 168 -2.49 -1.77 0.04
C THR A 168 -3.84 -1.73 0.75
N CYS A 169 -4.59 -0.62 0.65
CA CYS A 169 -5.95 -0.55 1.19
C CYS A 169 -6.88 -1.60 0.57
N ALA A 170 -6.80 -1.81 -0.76
CA ALA A 170 -7.59 -2.84 -1.43
C ALA A 170 -7.26 -4.26 -0.93
N VAL A 171 -5.97 -4.57 -0.75
CA VAL A 171 -5.52 -5.86 -0.20
C VAL A 171 -6.01 -6.04 1.24
N VAL A 172 -5.90 -5.01 2.09
CA VAL A 172 -6.40 -5.07 3.47
C VAL A 172 -7.91 -5.30 3.50
N CYS A 173 -8.68 -4.57 2.69
CA CYS A 173 -10.12 -4.80 2.54
C CYS A 173 -10.42 -6.23 2.09
N MET A 174 -9.62 -6.80 1.18
CA MET A 174 -9.77 -8.19 0.75
C MET A 174 -9.55 -9.16 1.91
N ILE A 175 -8.45 -9.03 2.64
CA ILE A 175 -8.11 -9.91 3.77
C ILE A 175 -9.19 -9.83 4.85
N VAL A 176 -9.63 -8.62 5.22
CA VAL A 176 -10.70 -8.41 6.20
C VAL A 176 -12.02 -8.99 5.70
N GLY A 177 -12.36 -8.81 4.42
CA GLY A 177 -13.57 -9.36 3.80
C GLY A 177 -13.61 -10.88 3.86
N ILE A 178 -12.51 -11.55 3.52
CA ILE A 178 -12.39 -13.02 3.62
C ILE A 178 -12.49 -13.46 5.09
N TRP A 179 -11.80 -12.77 6.00
CA TRP A 179 -11.80 -13.10 7.43
C TRP A 179 -13.21 -13.05 8.01
N VAL A 180 -13.95 -11.97 7.76
CA VAL A 180 -15.34 -11.82 8.21
C VAL A 180 -16.22 -12.89 7.58
N LEU A 181 -16.10 -13.15 6.27
CA LEU A 181 -16.89 -14.17 5.57
C LEU A 181 -16.73 -15.58 6.18
N VAL A 182 -15.51 -15.96 6.52
CA VAL A 182 -15.21 -17.28 7.12
C VAL A 182 -15.83 -17.42 8.50
N TRP A 183 -15.78 -16.37 9.31
CA TRP A 183 -16.33 -16.38 10.66
C TRP A 183 -17.85 -16.28 10.70
N THR A 184 -18.46 -15.44 9.85
CA THR A 184 -19.93 -15.36 9.75
C THR A 184 -20.53 -16.70 9.31
N ALA A 185 -19.88 -17.40 8.36
CA ALA A 185 -20.30 -18.73 7.93
C ALA A 185 -20.19 -19.83 9.01
N THR A 186 -19.45 -19.56 10.08
CA THR A 186 -19.29 -20.47 11.23
C THR A 186 -20.35 -20.21 12.30
N ILE A 187 -20.70 -18.94 12.55
CA ILE A 187 -21.63 -18.52 13.61
C ILE A 187 -23.09 -18.82 13.25
N GLU A 188 -23.53 -18.52 12.03
CA GLU A 188 -24.94 -18.66 11.62
C GLU A 188 -25.46 -20.12 11.65
N ARG A 189 -24.57 -21.12 11.69
CA ARG A 189 -24.94 -22.55 11.76
C ARG A 189 -25.07 -23.12 13.18
N GLY A 190 -24.95 -22.29 14.22
CA GLY A 190 -25.58 -22.51 15.54
C GLY A 190 -25.17 -23.75 16.38
N SER A 191 -24.27 -24.62 15.93
CA SER A 191 -23.74 -25.69 16.77
C SER A 191 -22.22 -25.77 16.62
N PHE A 192 -21.48 -25.53 17.70
CA PHE A 192 -20.06 -25.88 17.87
C PHE A 192 -19.91 -27.43 17.88
N VAL A 193 -20.45 -28.08 16.87
CA VAL A 193 -20.23 -29.48 16.55
C VAL A 193 -19.33 -29.44 15.33
N TRP A 194 -18.27 -30.23 15.34
CA TRP A 194 -17.13 -30.27 14.41
C TRP A 194 -17.54 -30.57 12.94
N LYS A 195 -18.37 -29.70 12.35
CA LYS A 195 -18.91 -29.74 10.99
C LYS A 195 -17.91 -29.12 10.00
N ALA A 196 -18.10 -29.39 8.71
CA ALA A 196 -17.19 -29.01 7.64
C ALA A 196 -16.79 -27.52 7.64
N ASN A 197 -17.71 -26.61 7.96
CA ASN A 197 -17.46 -25.16 8.00
C ASN A 197 -16.54 -24.74 9.15
N SER A 198 -16.63 -25.40 10.31
CA SER A 198 -15.75 -25.14 11.45
C SER A 198 -14.32 -25.59 11.15
N LYS A 199 -14.16 -26.69 10.38
CA LYS A 199 -12.85 -27.14 9.90
C LYS A 199 -12.23 -26.14 8.92
N SER A 200 -13.01 -25.61 7.98
CA SER A 200 -12.51 -24.59 7.04
C SER A 200 -12.08 -23.31 7.74
N ALA A 201 -12.79 -22.88 8.79
CA ALA A 201 -12.42 -21.69 9.56
C ALA A 201 -11.11 -21.86 10.34
N VAL A 202 -10.91 -23.03 10.98
CA VAL A 202 -9.66 -23.34 11.69
C VAL A 202 -8.49 -23.43 10.70
N VAL A 203 -8.66 -24.12 9.57
CA VAL A 203 -7.62 -24.21 8.54
C VAL A 203 -7.28 -22.82 7.99
N PHE A 204 -8.30 -22.02 7.67
CA PHE A 204 -8.10 -20.65 7.19
C PHE A 204 -7.31 -19.79 8.19
N THR A 205 -7.67 -19.81 9.47
CA THR A 205 -6.99 -19.00 10.50
C THR A 205 -5.53 -19.43 10.71
N ILE A 206 -5.22 -20.74 10.65
CA ILE A 206 -3.84 -21.24 10.74
C ILE A 206 -3.01 -20.73 9.56
N PHE A 207 -3.50 -20.90 8.32
CA PHE A 207 -2.78 -20.45 7.13
C PHE A 207 -2.68 -18.93 7.06
N ALA A 208 -3.74 -18.19 7.40
CA ALA A 208 -3.73 -16.73 7.44
C ALA A 208 -2.71 -16.20 8.45
N THR A 209 -2.60 -16.83 9.63
CA THR A 209 -1.61 -16.47 10.65
C THR A 209 -0.20 -16.77 10.17
N LEU A 210 0.04 -17.96 9.61
CA LEU A 210 1.34 -18.33 9.05
C LEU A 210 1.81 -17.34 7.98
N VAL A 211 0.94 -17.05 7.01
CA VAL A 211 1.25 -16.09 5.93
C VAL A 211 1.51 -14.69 6.49
N SER A 212 0.71 -14.24 7.46
CA SER A 212 0.90 -12.93 8.10
C SER A 212 2.24 -12.84 8.83
N VAL A 213 2.65 -13.90 9.55
CA VAL A 213 3.95 -13.95 10.23
C VAL A 213 5.10 -13.92 9.24
N VAL A 214 5.06 -14.77 8.20
CA VAL A 214 6.10 -14.80 7.15
C VAL A 214 6.19 -13.44 6.45
N PHE A 215 5.05 -12.82 6.15
CA PHE A 215 5.00 -11.50 5.53
C PHE A 215 5.65 -10.43 6.42
N VAL A 216 5.28 -10.36 7.70
CA VAL A 216 5.87 -9.39 8.65
C VAL A 216 7.36 -9.62 8.86
N MET A 217 7.80 -10.88 8.94
CA MET A 217 9.23 -11.21 9.04
C MET A 217 9.98 -10.76 7.79
N GLY A 218 9.42 -10.97 6.60
CA GLY A 218 9.99 -10.49 5.33
C GLY A 218 10.11 -8.96 5.30
N GLN A 219 9.05 -8.24 5.67
CA GLN A 219 9.08 -6.77 5.74
C GLN A 219 10.13 -6.26 6.73
N ARG A 220 10.26 -6.90 7.89
CA ARG A 220 11.27 -6.54 8.90
C ARG A 220 12.69 -6.85 8.45
N ALA A 221 12.93 -7.99 7.80
CA ALA A 221 14.25 -8.36 7.29
C ALA A 221 14.74 -7.37 6.22
N LEU A 222 13.84 -6.90 5.36
CA LEU A 222 14.15 -5.89 4.34
C LEU A 222 14.33 -4.47 4.91
N HIS A 223 13.83 -4.22 6.12
CA HIS A 223 13.96 -2.93 6.80
C HIS A 223 15.23 -2.79 7.65
N MET A 224 16.13 -3.79 7.64
CA MET A 224 17.42 -3.63 8.30
C MET A 224 18.15 -2.42 7.67
N PRO A 225 18.48 -1.39 8.48
CA PRO A 225 19.11 -0.20 7.97
C PRO A 225 20.47 -0.56 7.38
N ILE A 226 20.68 -0.21 6.11
CA ILE A 226 21.93 -0.41 5.35
C ILE A 226 23.16 0.22 6.04
N HIS A 227 22.95 1.07 7.06
CA HIS A 227 24.02 1.63 7.88
C HIS A 227 24.87 0.58 8.62
N GLU A 228 24.39 -0.65 8.82
CA GLU A 228 25.18 -1.73 9.42
C GLU A 228 26.01 -2.54 8.41
N MET A 229 25.83 -2.34 7.09
CA MET A 229 26.64 -3.08 6.10
C MET A 229 27.98 -2.40 5.78
N GLU A 230 28.11 -1.11 6.06
CA GLU A 230 29.39 -0.39 5.89
C GLU A 230 30.37 -0.73 7.02
N ASP A 231 29.87 -1.13 8.19
CA ASP A 231 30.67 -1.54 9.36
C ASP A 231 31.08 -3.04 9.34
N VAL A 232 30.62 -3.82 8.36
CA VAL A 232 30.96 -5.26 8.23
C VAL A 232 32.05 -5.51 7.18
N ASP A 233 32.32 -4.52 6.33
CA ASP A 233 33.33 -4.57 5.28
C ASP A 233 34.62 -3.76 5.59
N GLU A 234 34.77 -3.22 6.81
CA GLU A 234 36.03 -2.70 7.38
C GLU A 234 36.66 -3.66 8.42
#